data_AF-A0A7S2P826-F1
#
_entry.id   AF-A0A7S2P826-F1
#
_cell.length_a   1.000
_cell.length_b   1.000
_cell.length_c   1.000
_cell.angle_alpha   90.00
_cell.angle_beta   90.00
_cell.angle_gamma   90.00
#
_symmetry.space_group_name_H-M   'P 1'
#
loop_
_entity.id
_entity.type
_entity.pdbx_description
1 polymer ?
#
loop_
_entity_poly.entity_id
_entity_poly.type
_entity_poly.pdbx_seq_one_letter_code
_entity_poly.pdbx_strand_id
1 'polypeptide(L)'
;HQEGDYESSFDYWTRAAELGDATSHLKLAGCFYRGGEGVEKDQKRELYHLEEAAIAGHPDARYMLGNHEGTKGRFDRAAKHWIIAASHGLDASIEMLKKCYVNGLVSKEDFAAALRAHQAAVDATKSPQREIVPTFYNSKSNFN
;
A
#
# COMPACT_ATOMS: atom_id res chain seq x y z
N HIS A 1 6.81 -8.58 -29.57
CA HIS A 1 6.49 -7.31 -28.91
C HIS A 1 7.63 -6.99 -27.97
N GLN A 2 8.21 -5.80 -28.01
CA GLN A 2 9.25 -5.35 -28.93
C GLN A 2 10.16 -4.46 -28.05
N GLU A 3 11.48 -4.67 -28.00
CA GLU A 3 12.40 -3.97 -27.05
C GLU A 3 12.15 -2.45 -26.90
N GLY A 4 11.76 -1.75 -27.98
CA GLY A 4 11.50 -0.32 -27.95
C GLY A 4 10.26 0.14 -27.15
N ASP A 5 9.30 -0.74 -26.87
CA ASP A 5 8.14 -0.40 -26.02
C ASP A 5 8.53 -0.39 -24.53
N TYR A 6 9.47 -1.25 -24.15
CA TYR A 6 10.00 -1.30 -22.78
C TYR A 6 10.91 -0.12 -22.47
N GLU A 7 11.79 0.29 -23.38
CA GLU A 7 12.63 1.49 -23.18
C GLU A 7 11.78 2.76 -23.04
N SER A 8 10.78 2.95 -23.92
CA SER A 8 9.88 4.11 -23.86
C SER A 8 9.04 4.13 -22.58
N SER A 9 8.57 2.95 -22.14
CA SER A 9 7.85 2.78 -20.88
C SER A 9 8.76 3.06 -19.68
N PHE A 10 9.99 2.54 -19.68
CA PHE A 10 10.98 2.78 -18.62
C PHE A 10 11.26 4.27 -18.43
N ASP A 11 11.51 5.00 -19.52
CA ASP A 11 11.75 6.44 -19.50
C ASP A 11 10.54 7.21 -18.97
N TYR A 12 9.33 6.84 -19.41
CA TYR A 12 8.10 7.45 -18.94
C TYR A 12 7.91 7.28 -17.43
N TRP A 13 8.02 6.05 -16.93
CA TRP A 13 7.87 5.78 -15.50
C TRP A 13 9.01 6.39 -14.68
N THR A 14 10.23 6.45 -15.21
CA THR A 14 11.36 7.10 -14.54
C THR A 14 11.09 8.59 -14.33
N ARG A 15 10.66 9.30 -15.36
CA ARG A 15 10.33 10.73 -15.25
C ARG A 15 9.16 10.98 -14.29
N ALA A 16 8.13 10.13 -14.33
CA ALA A 16 7.00 10.26 -13.41
C ALA A 16 7.41 9.96 -11.95
N ALA A 17 8.29 8.99 -11.73
CA ALA A 17 8.87 8.71 -10.41
C ALA A 17 9.74 9.89 -9.92
N GLU A 18 10.53 10.52 -10.78
CA GLU A 18 11.29 11.74 -10.43
C GLU A 18 10.39 12.91 -10.00
N LEU A 19 9.13 12.92 -10.44
CA LEU A 19 8.11 13.89 -10.00
C LEU A 19 7.39 13.45 -8.72
N GLY A 20 7.80 12.35 -8.09
CA GLY A 20 7.25 11.82 -6.84
C GLY A 20 6.04 10.92 -7.02
N ASP A 21 5.73 10.44 -8.23
CA ASP A 21 4.60 9.53 -8.43
C ASP A 21 4.86 8.14 -7.84
N ALA A 22 4.16 7.82 -6.77
CA ALA A 22 4.31 6.57 -6.04
C ALA A 22 3.99 5.34 -6.89
N THR A 23 3.02 5.46 -7.81
CA THR A 23 2.63 4.37 -8.71
C THR A 23 3.77 4.06 -9.68
N SER A 24 4.42 5.08 -10.21
CA SER A 24 5.57 4.97 -11.12
C SER A 24 6.75 4.31 -10.42
N HIS A 25 7.05 4.70 -9.18
CA HIS A 25 8.02 3.98 -8.36
C HIS A 25 7.66 2.48 -8.21
N LEU A 26 6.39 2.14 -7.94
CA LEU A 26 5.97 0.74 -7.84
C LEU A 26 6.13 -0.01 -9.18
N LYS A 27 5.84 0.64 -10.31
CA LYS A 27 6.03 0.06 -11.66
C LYS A 27 7.49 -0.19 -11.98
N LEU A 28 8.39 0.75 -11.64
CA LEU A 28 9.83 0.58 -11.79
C LEU A 28 10.35 -0.59 -10.95
N ALA A 29 9.93 -0.68 -9.68
CA ALA A 29 10.30 -1.79 -8.83
C ALA A 29 9.84 -3.15 -9.39
N GLY A 30 8.55 -3.25 -9.74
CA GLY A 30 7.91 -4.52 -10.12
C GLY A 30 8.22 -5.00 -11.54
N CYS A 31 7.98 -4.16 -12.54
CA CYS A 31 8.09 -4.55 -13.95
C CYS A 31 9.55 -4.57 -14.41
N PHE A 32 10.32 -3.55 -14.04
CA PHE A 32 11.66 -3.34 -14.57
C PHE A 32 12.72 -4.03 -13.70
N TYR A 33 12.87 -3.63 -12.44
CA TYR A 33 13.99 -4.12 -11.63
C TYR A 33 13.79 -5.51 -11.03
N ARG A 34 12.54 -5.93 -10.78
CA ARG A 34 12.22 -7.30 -10.36
C ARG A 34 11.95 -8.22 -11.56
N GLY A 35 11.15 -7.75 -12.52
CA GLY A 35 10.77 -8.50 -13.72
C GLY A 35 11.91 -8.67 -14.73
N GLY A 36 12.79 -7.67 -14.85
CA GLY A 36 13.84 -7.60 -15.86
C GLY A 36 13.31 -7.23 -17.24
N GLU A 37 12.15 -6.56 -17.32
CA GLU A 37 11.53 -6.18 -18.59
C GLU A 37 12.27 -4.98 -19.19
N GLY A 38 13.12 -5.22 -20.20
CA GLY A 38 13.87 -4.16 -20.88
C GLY A 38 15.04 -3.55 -20.09
N VAL A 39 15.26 -3.98 -18.84
CA VAL A 39 16.43 -3.63 -18.02
C VAL A 39 16.97 -4.84 -17.27
N GLU A 40 18.22 -4.78 -16.82
CA GLU A 40 18.77 -5.79 -15.94
C GLU A 40 18.06 -5.78 -14.57
N LYS A 41 17.80 -6.98 -14.03
CA LYS A 41 17.24 -7.12 -12.68
C LYS A 41 18.22 -6.56 -11.66
N ASP A 42 17.74 -5.68 -10.79
CA ASP A 42 18.55 -5.07 -9.75
C ASP A 42 17.74 -4.95 -8.46
N GLN A 43 18.01 -5.86 -7.52
CA GLN A 43 17.32 -5.89 -6.22
C GLN A 43 17.54 -4.60 -5.41
N LYS A 44 18.70 -3.93 -5.55
CA LYS A 44 18.94 -2.68 -4.82
C LYS A 44 18.06 -1.57 -5.36
N ARG A 45 17.93 -1.48 -6.69
CA ARG A 45 17.03 -0.50 -7.33
C ARG A 45 15.57 -0.83 -7.09
N GLU A 46 15.20 -2.11 -7.12
CA GLU A 46 13.85 -2.55 -6.71
C GLU A 46 13.52 -2.00 -5.32
N LEU A 47 14.39 -2.24 -4.33
CA LEU A 47 14.16 -1.80 -2.96
C LEU A 47 14.13 -0.28 -2.83
N TYR A 48 15.01 0.43 -3.52
CA TYR A 48 15.00 1.89 -3.55
C TYR A 48 13.64 2.42 -4.03
N HIS A 49 13.14 1.92 -5.17
CA HIS A 49 11.85 2.37 -5.67
C HIS A 49 10.67 1.95 -4.77
N LEU A 50 10.73 0.77 -4.13
CA LEU A 50 9.74 0.38 -3.13
C LEU A 50 9.76 1.30 -1.90
N GLU A 51 10.93 1.73 -1.43
CA GLU A 51 11.08 2.66 -0.32
C GLU A 51 10.47 4.02 -0.65
N GLU A 52 10.78 4.58 -1.82
CA GLU A 52 10.21 5.86 -2.28
C GLU A 52 8.69 5.79 -2.42
N ALA A 53 8.15 4.74 -3.07
CA ALA A 53 6.71 4.54 -3.19
C ALA A 53 6.04 4.38 -1.81
N ALA A 54 6.70 3.70 -0.88
CA ALA A 54 6.17 3.52 0.46
C ALA A 54 6.19 4.84 1.26
N ILE A 55 7.24 5.66 1.14
CA ILE A 55 7.32 7.02 1.71
C ILE A 55 6.18 7.89 1.20
N ALA A 56 5.89 7.81 -0.11
CA ALA A 56 4.75 8.48 -0.73
C ALA A 56 3.37 7.88 -0.37
N GLY A 57 3.32 6.86 0.49
CA GLY A 57 2.09 6.29 1.04
C GLY A 57 1.48 5.14 0.24
N HIS A 58 2.21 4.56 -0.73
CA HIS A 58 1.69 3.44 -1.51
C HIS A 58 1.60 2.15 -0.66
N PRO A 59 0.40 1.58 -0.43
CA PRO A 59 0.22 0.42 0.44
C PRO A 59 0.92 -0.83 -0.09
N ASP A 60 0.83 -1.10 -1.39
CA ASP A 60 1.48 -2.29 -1.98
C ASP A 60 3.00 -2.23 -1.86
N ALA A 61 3.63 -1.07 -2.06
CA ALA A 61 5.06 -0.92 -1.88
C ALA A 61 5.49 -1.22 -0.45
N ARG A 62 4.73 -0.71 0.53
CA ARG A 62 4.95 -0.99 1.94
C ARG A 62 4.79 -2.49 2.25
N TYR A 63 3.79 -3.15 1.67
CA TYR A 63 3.58 -4.59 1.81
C TYR A 63 4.74 -5.41 1.22
N MET A 64 5.25 -5.02 0.05
CA MET A 64 6.39 -5.68 -0.59
C MET A 64 7.68 -5.55 0.24
N LEU A 65 7.93 -4.39 0.86
CA LEU A 65 9.02 -4.23 1.82
C LEU A 65 8.86 -5.15 3.03
N GLY A 66 7.63 -5.32 3.53
CA GLY A 66 7.32 -6.27 4.58
C GLY A 66 7.65 -7.71 4.19
N ASN A 67 7.27 -8.12 2.98
CA ASN A 67 7.61 -9.45 2.46
C ASN A 67 9.13 -9.65 2.34
N HIS A 68 9.86 -8.64 1.88
CA HIS A 68 11.32 -8.68 1.78
C HIS A 68 12.01 -8.81 3.15
N GLU A 69 11.55 -8.10 4.17
CA GLU A 69 12.10 -8.29 5.53
C GLU A 69 11.69 -9.67 6.10
N GLY A 70 10.48 -10.14 5.79
CA GLY A 70 9.99 -11.46 6.18
C GLY A 70 10.78 -12.61 5.56
N THR A 71 11.17 -12.52 4.28
CA THR A 71 12.02 -13.55 3.64
C THR A 71 13.41 -13.62 4.26
N LYS A 72 13.88 -12.53 4.86
CA LYS A 72 15.12 -12.46 5.65
C LYS A 72 14.95 -12.89 7.11
N GLY A 73 13.76 -13.35 7.50
CA GLY A 73 13.43 -13.76 8.86
C GLY A 73 13.25 -12.60 9.85
N ARG A 74 13.19 -11.36 9.38
CA ARG A 74 13.11 -10.15 10.23
C ARG A 74 11.65 -9.78 10.47
N PHE A 75 10.90 -10.69 11.09
CA PHE A 75 9.45 -10.57 11.24
C PHE A 75 9.00 -9.36 12.07
N ASP A 76 9.80 -8.90 13.03
CA ASP A 76 9.51 -7.66 13.77
C ASP A 76 9.47 -6.42 12.86
N ARG A 77 10.33 -6.39 11.83
CA ARG A 77 10.33 -5.32 10.83
C ARG A 77 9.22 -5.54 9.81
N ALA A 78 9.06 -6.78 9.34
CA ALA A 78 8.01 -7.15 8.40
C ALA A 78 6.62 -6.77 8.93
N ALA A 79 6.35 -7.08 10.21
CA ALA A 79 5.11 -6.75 10.88
C ALA A 79 4.80 -5.24 10.85
N LYS A 80 5.80 -4.38 11.10
CA LYS A 80 5.62 -2.92 11.03
C LYS A 80 5.23 -2.47 9.63
N HIS A 81 5.90 -2.99 8.61
CA HIS A 81 5.55 -2.70 7.21
C HIS A 81 4.12 -3.15 6.89
N TRP A 82 3.74 -4.35 7.32
CA TRP A 82 2.40 -4.88 7.10
C TRP A 82 1.33 -4.09 7.88
N ILE A 83 1.58 -3.69 9.12
CA ILE A 83 0.65 -2.86 9.90
C ILE A 83 0.39 -1.51 9.22
N ILE A 84 1.45 -0.87 8.68
CA ILE A 84 1.29 0.36 7.91
C ILE A 84 0.49 0.10 6.63
N ALA A 85 0.79 -0.95 5.86
CA ALA A 85 0.00 -1.27 4.67
C ALA A 85 -1.48 -1.52 5.01
N ALA A 86 -1.76 -2.17 6.15
CA ALA A 86 -3.11 -2.37 6.66
C ALA A 86 -3.81 -1.05 7.05
N SER A 87 -3.08 -0.06 7.60
CA SER A 87 -3.63 1.26 7.92
C SER A 87 -4.05 2.06 6.68
N HIS A 88 -3.60 1.66 5.50
CA HIS A 88 -4.03 2.19 4.21
C HIS A 88 -5.10 1.31 3.54
N GLY A 89 -5.69 0.36 4.27
CA GLY A 89 -6.80 -0.47 3.80
C GLY A 89 -6.37 -1.73 3.04
N LEU A 90 -5.09 -2.11 3.03
CA LEU A 90 -4.64 -3.28 2.27
C LEU A 90 -4.94 -4.61 2.99
N ASP A 91 -5.97 -5.33 2.52
CA ASP A 91 -6.40 -6.63 3.06
C ASP A 91 -5.31 -7.71 2.99
N ALA A 92 -4.53 -7.74 1.90
CA ALA A 92 -3.43 -8.70 1.72
C ALA A 92 -2.42 -8.64 2.88
N SER A 93 -2.27 -7.47 3.49
CA SER A 93 -1.42 -7.27 4.64
C SER A 93 -1.94 -7.95 5.91
N ILE A 94 -3.25 -7.88 6.14
CA ILE A 94 -3.93 -8.59 7.24
C ILE A 94 -3.80 -10.10 7.08
N GLU A 95 -4.00 -10.61 5.86
CA GLU A 95 -3.85 -12.03 5.57
C GLU A 95 -2.43 -12.53 5.84
N MET A 96 -1.42 -11.74 5.46
CA MET A 96 -0.03 -12.08 5.70
C MET A 96 0.28 -12.14 7.20
N LEU A 97 -0.12 -11.10 7.95
CA LEU A 97 0.04 -11.08 9.40
C LEU A 97 -0.70 -12.23 10.09
N LYS A 98 -1.89 -12.59 9.63
CA LYS A 98 -2.65 -13.75 10.13
C LYS A 98 -1.86 -15.05 9.93
N LYS A 99 -1.29 -15.26 8.73
CA LYS A 99 -0.44 -16.44 8.44
C LYS A 99 0.78 -16.48 9.36
N CYS A 100 1.47 -15.35 9.51
CA CYS A 100 2.62 -15.26 10.41
C CYS A 100 2.24 -15.51 11.87
N TYR A 101 1.09 -15.01 12.32
CA TYR A 101 0.61 -15.20 13.70
C TYR A 101 0.32 -16.69 13.99
N VAL A 102 -0.37 -17.37 13.07
CA VAL A 102 -0.64 -18.82 13.19
C VAL A 102 0.66 -19.62 13.26
N ASN A 103 1.70 -19.17 12.57
CA ASN A 103 3.02 -19.80 12.58
C ASN A 103 3.91 -19.35 13.76
N GLY A 104 3.42 -18.49 14.66
CA GLY A 104 4.19 -17.97 15.79
C GLY A 104 5.34 -17.02 15.41
N LEU A 105 5.31 -16.45 14.20
CA LEU A 105 6.35 -15.58 13.65
C LEU A 105 6.14 -14.10 14.00
N VAL A 106 4.91 -13.71 14.34
CA VAL A 106 4.56 -12.36 14.79
C VAL A 106 3.71 -12.43 16.04
N SER A 107 3.74 -11.38 16.85
CA SER A 107 3.02 -11.33 18.12
C SER A 107 1.51 -11.20 17.93
N LYS A 108 0.75 -11.55 18.97
CA LYS A 108 -0.71 -11.30 19.00
C LYS A 108 -1.00 -9.81 18.94
N GLU A 109 -0.12 -9.01 19.55
CA GLU A 109 -0.19 -7.56 19.63
C GLU A 109 -0.06 -6.93 18.23
N ASP A 110 0.89 -7.39 17.42
CA ASP A 110 1.08 -6.94 16.03
C ASP A 110 -0.14 -7.26 15.16
N PHE A 111 -0.65 -8.50 15.27
CA PHE A 111 -1.84 -8.90 14.53
C PHE A 111 -3.07 -8.06 14.92
N ALA A 112 -3.27 -7.84 16.23
CA ALA A 112 -4.34 -6.99 16.72
C ALA A 112 -4.16 -5.52 16.28
N ALA A 113 -2.93 -5.01 16.25
CA ALA A 113 -2.63 -3.66 15.78
C ALA A 113 -3.04 -3.48 14.31
N ALA A 114 -2.74 -4.45 13.46
CA ALA A 114 -3.11 -4.39 12.06
C ALA A 114 -4.63 -4.40 11.83
N LEU A 115 -5.38 -5.24 12.56
CA LEU A 115 -6.84 -5.26 12.49
C LEU A 115 -7.45 -3.91 12.91
N ARG A 116 -6.94 -3.30 13.99
CA ARG A 116 -7.39 -1.97 14.42
C ARG A 116 -7.07 -0.90 13.37
N ALA A 117 -5.86 -0.93 12.81
CA ALA A 117 -5.43 0.03 11.80
C ALA A 117 -6.28 -0.07 10.53
N HIS A 118 -6.57 -1.28 10.06
CA HIS A 118 -7.43 -1.52 8.92
C HIS A 118 -8.88 -1.10 9.19
N GLN A 119 -9.42 -1.43 10.36
CA GLN A 119 -10.76 -0.99 10.75
C GLN A 119 -10.87 0.54 10.77
N ALA A 120 -9.86 1.24 11.31
CA ALA A 120 -9.82 2.69 11.30
C ALA A 120 -9.81 3.27 9.87
N ALA A 121 -9.07 2.66 8.94
CA ALA A 121 -9.07 3.04 7.53
C ALA A 121 -10.47 2.87 6.89
N VAL A 122 -11.11 1.73 7.14
CA VAL A 122 -12.46 1.44 6.65
C VAL A 122 -13.48 2.44 7.22
N ASP A 123 -13.40 2.79 8.49
CA ASP A 123 -14.35 3.73 9.09
C ASP A 123 -14.09 5.17 8.65
N ALA A 124 -12.82 5.54 8.45
CA ALA A 124 -12.44 6.83 7.88
C ALA A 124 -12.93 7.02 6.43
N THR A 125 -13.20 5.95 5.67
CA THR A 125 -13.83 6.08 4.33
C THR A 125 -15.35 6.18 4.38
N LYS A 126 -15.99 5.74 5.47
CA LYS A 126 -17.45 5.85 5.63
C LYS A 126 -17.89 7.22 6.14
N SER A 127 -17.07 7.85 6.99
CA SER A 127 -17.37 9.12 7.67
C SER A 127 -17.41 10.38 6.77
N PRO A 128 -16.63 10.53 5.67
CA PRO A 128 -16.65 11.73 4.84
C PRO A 128 -17.79 11.79 3.80
N GLN A 129 -18.42 10.66 3.45
CA GLN A 129 -19.44 10.60 2.39
C GLN A 129 -20.88 10.31 2.87
N ARG A 130 -21.15 10.30 4.18
CA ARG A 130 -22.50 10.00 4.71
C ARG A 130 -22.96 10.87 5.89
N GLU A 131 -22.80 12.18 5.80
CA GLU A 131 -23.69 13.09 6.54
C GLU A 131 -24.16 14.24 5.65
N ILE A 132 -24.96 13.92 4.63
CA ILE A 132 -25.96 14.88 4.15
C ILE A 132 -27.27 14.44 4.82
N VAL A 133 -27.53 14.95 6.02
CA VAL A 133 -28.85 14.84 6.64
C VAL A 133 -29.72 15.90 5.97
N PRO A 134 -30.72 15.58 5.12
CA PRO A 134 -31.59 16.60 4.58
C PRO A 134 -32.70 16.86 5.61
N THR A 135 -32.37 17.57 6.71
CA THR A 135 -33.40 18.11 7.60
C THR A 135 -33.95 19.42 7.03
N PHE A 136 -34.65 19.33 5.89
CA PHE A 136 -35.45 20.44 5.32
C PHE A 136 -36.92 20.02 5.13
N TYR A 137 -37.44 19.18 6.04
CA TYR A 137 -38.85 18.80 6.03
C TYR A 137 -39.44 18.74 7.44
N ASN A 138 -39.31 19.81 8.23
CA ASN A 138 -40.34 20.10 9.22
C ASN A 138 -40.34 21.56 9.71
N SER A 139 -40.93 22.45 8.91
CA SER A 139 -41.70 23.58 9.46
C SER A 139 -43.02 23.69 8.69
N LYS A 140 -43.91 22.71 8.94
CA LYS A 140 -45.34 22.97 8.73
C LYS A 140 -45.79 24.01 9.76
N SER A 141 -46.72 24.84 9.31
CA SER A 141 -47.74 25.53 10.12
C SER A 141 -47.34 26.87 10.72
N ASN A 142 -47.76 27.97 10.09
CA ASN A 142 -48.87 28.82 10.58
C ASN A 142 -48.83 30.18 9.90
N PHE A 143 -49.67 30.41 8.90
CA PHE A 143 -50.31 31.72 8.69
C PHE A 143 -51.74 31.44 8.18
N ASN A 144 -52.68 31.57 9.12
CA ASN A 144 -54.08 31.89 8.85
C ASN A 144 -54.18 33.38 8.48
#